data_AF-A0A444PX70-F1
#
_entry.id   AF-A0A444PX70-F1
#
_cell.length_a   1.000
_cell.length_b   1.000
_cell.length_c   1.000
_cell.angle_alpha   90.00
_cell.angle_beta   90.00
_cell.angle_gamma   90.00
#
_symmetry.space_group_name_H-M   'P 1'
#
loop_
_entity.id
_entity.type
_entity.pdbx_description
1 polymer ?
#
loop_
_entity_poly.entity_id
_entity_poly.type
_entity_poly.pdbx_seq_one_letter_code
_entity_poly.pdbx_strand_id
1 'polypeptide(L)'
;MIDIVQMPPRIVIGVPVLAPFDHLSSLVPEAWATAFSSLPDDDRDFAEASVRVGDRYHEVVGILADDGARIDGFVHALVPGGPYGHLRHEGTRAGIAAAFGEIEAWLRSSGRPPGAAKLDIGYRRDGSDTVHDLFVSLA
;
A
#
# COMPACT_ATOMS: atom_id res chain seq x y z
N MET A 1 13.32 11.46 -4.12
CA MET A 1 13.09 11.93 -5.52
C MET A 1 11.95 11.11 -6.07
N ILE A 2 11.00 11.73 -6.78
CA ILE A 2 9.86 11.02 -7.38
C ILE A 2 10.21 10.67 -8.83
N ASP A 3 9.97 9.42 -9.21
CA ASP A 3 10.19 8.91 -10.57
C ASP A 3 8.98 8.13 -11.11
N ILE A 4 8.99 7.83 -12.43
CA ILE A 4 8.02 6.90 -13.02
C ILE A 4 8.70 5.55 -13.21
N VAL A 5 8.11 4.51 -12.64
CA VAL A 5 8.59 3.13 -12.76
C VAL A 5 7.55 2.25 -13.44
N GLN A 6 8.00 1.19 -14.10
CA GLN A 6 7.13 0.12 -14.57
C GLN A 6 7.08 -0.97 -13.50
N MET A 7 5.90 -1.20 -12.94
CA MET A 7 5.69 -2.23 -11.93
C MET A 7 4.93 -3.41 -12.56
N PRO A 8 5.40 -4.66 -12.41
CA PRO A 8 4.58 -5.82 -12.74
C PRO A 8 3.39 -5.93 -11.76
N PRO A 9 2.33 -6.69 -12.09
CA PRO A 9 1.26 -6.96 -11.14
C PRO A 9 1.78 -7.56 -9.84
N ARG A 10 1.15 -7.19 -8.72
CA ARG A 10 1.46 -7.68 -7.37
C ARG A 10 0.20 -8.13 -6.66
N ILE A 11 0.34 -9.02 -5.68
CA ILE A 11 -0.75 -9.40 -4.80
C ILE A 11 -0.38 -9.01 -3.37
N VAL A 12 -1.29 -8.34 -2.67
CA VAL A 12 -1.22 -8.21 -1.20
C VAL A 12 -2.21 -9.17 -0.60
N ILE A 13 -1.73 -10.05 0.27
CA ILE A 13 -2.55 -11.07 0.96
C ILE A 13 -2.66 -10.70 2.42
N GLY A 14 -3.88 -10.46 2.92
CA GLY A 14 -4.03 -10.07 4.31
C GLY A 14 -5.44 -9.68 4.75
N VAL A 15 -5.51 -8.68 5.61
CA VAL A 15 -6.71 -8.24 6.32
C VAL A 15 -7.32 -7.03 5.59
N PRO A 16 -8.59 -7.10 5.16
CA PRO A 16 -9.24 -5.99 4.49
C PRO A 16 -9.73 -4.93 5.47
N VAL A 17 -9.66 -3.67 5.06
CA VAL A 17 -10.31 -2.52 5.70
C VAL A 17 -11.17 -1.82 4.66
N LEU A 18 -12.46 -1.64 4.95
CA LEU A 18 -13.39 -0.89 4.10
C LEU A 18 -14.04 0.25 4.88
N ALA A 19 -13.48 1.45 4.75
CA ALA A 19 -13.87 2.59 5.57
C ALA A 19 -13.77 3.93 4.84
N PRO A 20 -14.52 4.95 5.30
CA PRO A 20 -14.24 6.33 4.93
C PRO A 20 -12.86 6.78 5.45
N PHE A 21 -12.31 7.83 4.83
CA PHE A 21 -10.95 8.30 5.10
C PHE A 21 -10.67 8.63 6.58
N ASP A 22 -11.61 9.28 7.25
CA ASP A 22 -11.49 9.71 8.65
C ASP A 22 -11.43 8.53 9.64
N HIS A 23 -11.90 7.36 9.25
CA HIS A 23 -11.87 6.14 10.07
C HIS A 23 -10.59 5.30 9.87
N LEU A 24 -9.82 5.53 8.80
CA LEU A 24 -8.65 4.72 8.47
C LEU A 24 -7.57 4.80 9.55
N SER A 25 -7.41 5.97 10.17
CA SER A 25 -6.41 6.18 11.23
C SER A 25 -6.59 5.28 12.46
N SER A 26 -7.80 4.71 12.66
CA SER A 26 -8.07 3.73 13.71
C SER A 26 -8.07 2.29 13.17
N LEU A 27 -8.74 2.07 12.04
CA LEU A 27 -9.00 0.71 11.54
C LEU A 27 -7.78 0.06 10.89
N VAL A 28 -6.91 0.84 10.26
CA VAL A 28 -5.68 0.34 9.62
C VAL A 28 -4.69 -0.19 10.67
N PRO A 29 -4.41 0.52 11.78
CA PRO A 29 -3.62 -0.04 12.88
C PRO A 29 -4.18 -1.34 13.47
N GLU A 30 -5.51 -1.45 13.63
CA GLU A 30 -6.17 -2.67 14.13
C GLU A 30 -6.00 -3.84 13.15
N ALA A 31 -6.14 -3.58 11.85
CA ALA A 31 -5.92 -4.56 10.81
C ALA A 31 -4.45 -5.02 10.77
N TRP A 32 -3.50 -4.10 10.95
CA TRP A 32 -2.08 -4.43 11.07
C TRP A 32 -1.79 -5.31 12.30
N ALA A 33 -2.38 -5.03 13.45
CA ALA A 33 -2.24 -5.88 14.63
C ALA A 33 -2.77 -7.32 14.38
N THR A 34 -3.87 -7.43 13.64
CA THR A 34 -4.43 -8.73 13.22
C THR A 34 -3.52 -9.44 12.22
N ALA A 35 -3.02 -8.73 11.21
CA ALA A 35 -2.11 -9.26 10.20
C ALA A 35 -0.80 -9.77 10.84
N PHE A 36 -0.20 -8.99 11.74
CA PHE A 36 1.04 -9.35 12.44
C PHE A 36 0.89 -10.48 13.47
N SER A 37 -0.32 -10.83 13.88
CA SER A 37 -0.54 -12.00 14.75
C SER A 37 -0.91 -13.27 13.98
N SER A 38 -1.40 -13.12 12.73
CA SER A 38 -2.05 -14.23 12.01
C SER A 38 -1.34 -14.65 10.72
N LEU A 39 -0.60 -13.74 10.07
CA LEU A 39 0.13 -14.05 8.83
C LEU A 39 1.43 -14.82 9.14
N PRO A 40 1.90 -15.68 8.21
CA PRO A 40 3.16 -16.41 8.36
C PRO A 40 4.35 -15.48 8.60
N ASP A 41 5.24 -15.87 9.51
CA ASP A 41 6.50 -15.17 9.75
C ASP A 41 7.57 -15.73 8.80
N ASP A 42 7.65 -15.16 7.60
CA ASP A 42 8.64 -15.48 6.59
C ASP A 42 9.28 -14.23 5.98
N ASP A 43 10.18 -14.41 5.01
CA ASP A 43 11.01 -13.34 4.46
C ASP A 43 10.26 -12.39 3.49
N ARG A 44 8.94 -12.51 3.36
CA ARG A 44 8.15 -11.61 2.49
C ARG A 44 7.96 -10.25 3.13
N ASP A 45 7.98 -9.22 2.28
CA ASP A 45 7.73 -7.85 2.73
C ASP A 45 6.27 -7.65 3.13
N PHE A 46 6.05 -6.85 4.17
CA PHE A 46 4.71 -6.38 4.50
C PHE A 46 4.37 -5.14 3.67
N ALA A 47 3.15 -5.14 3.16
CA ALA A 47 2.64 -4.12 2.29
C ALA A 47 1.17 -3.79 2.57
N GLU A 48 0.79 -2.59 2.17
CA GLU A 48 -0.59 -2.10 2.16
C GLU A 48 -0.97 -1.73 0.73
N ALA A 49 -2.03 -2.36 0.21
CA ALA A 49 -2.66 -1.98 -1.04
C ALA A 49 -3.91 -1.17 -0.74
N SER A 50 -4.07 -0.01 -1.39
CA SER A 50 -5.22 0.86 -1.19
C SER A 50 -5.84 1.24 -2.54
N VAL A 51 -7.16 1.09 -2.65
CA VAL A 51 -7.95 1.54 -3.80
C VAL A 51 -9.09 2.39 -3.29
N ARG A 52 -9.23 3.59 -3.86
CA ARG A 52 -10.41 4.43 -3.59
C ARG A 52 -11.61 3.91 -4.38
N VAL A 53 -12.70 3.63 -3.67
CA VAL A 53 -13.97 3.17 -4.23
C VAL A 53 -15.07 4.16 -3.81
N GLY A 54 -15.41 5.08 -4.71
CA GLY A 54 -16.34 6.16 -4.41
C GLY A 54 -15.80 7.13 -3.35
N ASP A 55 -16.49 7.20 -2.21
CA ASP A 55 -16.16 7.98 -1.01
C ASP A 55 -15.42 7.17 0.06
N ARG A 56 -15.15 5.89 -0.19
CA ARG A 56 -14.48 4.97 0.75
C ARG A 56 -13.15 4.48 0.19
N TYR A 57 -12.35 3.94 1.09
CA TYR A 57 -11.11 3.24 0.78
C TYR A 57 -11.32 1.76 1.04
N HIS A 58 -10.88 0.95 0.08
CA HIS A 58 -10.68 -0.47 0.26
C HIS A 58 -9.19 -0.72 0.36
N GLU A 59 -8.75 -1.07 1.56
CA GLU A 59 -7.35 -1.33 1.87
C GLU A 59 -7.18 -2.80 2.23
N VAL A 60 -6.03 -3.36 1.89
CA VAL A 60 -5.60 -4.67 2.36
C VAL A 60 -4.20 -4.52 2.90
N VAL A 61 -4.05 -4.79 4.20
CA VAL A 61 -2.76 -4.82 4.89
C VAL A 61 -2.32 -6.26 5.07
N GLY A 62 -1.07 -6.55 4.74
CA GLY A 62 -0.56 -7.91 4.86
C GLY A 62 0.77 -8.08 4.18
N ILE A 63 0.96 -9.23 3.55
CA ILE A 63 2.23 -9.58 2.90
C ILE A 63 2.15 -9.41 1.39
N LEU A 64 3.25 -8.95 0.81
CA LEU A 64 3.45 -8.92 -0.63
C LEU A 64 3.73 -10.33 -1.14
N ALA A 65 3.05 -10.72 -2.20
CA ALA A 65 3.20 -12.03 -2.81
C ALA A 65 3.20 -11.95 -4.34
N ASP A 66 3.83 -12.94 -4.95
CA ASP A 66 3.79 -13.17 -6.39
C ASP A 66 2.41 -13.70 -6.84
N ASP A 67 2.19 -13.66 -8.15
CA ASP A 67 0.97 -14.18 -8.75
C ASP A 67 0.78 -15.68 -8.44
N GLY A 68 -0.46 -16.07 -8.15
CA GLY A 68 -0.83 -17.44 -7.77
C GLY A 68 -0.62 -17.83 -6.30
N ALA A 69 0.06 -17.00 -5.49
CA ALA A 69 0.21 -17.26 -4.06
C ALA A 69 -1.14 -17.18 -3.34
N ARG A 70 -1.39 -18.12 -2.41
CA ARG A 70 -2.61 -18.17 -1.60
C ARG A 70 -2.31 -18.47 -0.15
N ILE A 71 -3.07 -17.84 0.74
CA ILE A 71 -3.10 -18.14 2.16
C ILE A 71 -4.57 -18.23 2.54
N ASP A 72 -4.99 -19.40 3.02
CA ASP A 72 -6.36 -19.64 3.41
C ASP A 72 -6.77 -18.71 4.56
N GLY A 73 -7.99 -18.19 4.50
CA GLY A 73 -8.53 -17.28 5.52
C GLY A 73 -8.19 -15.80 5.34
N PHE A 74 -7.42 -15.42 4.31
CA PHE A 74 -7.08 -14.04 4.00
C PHE A 74 -7.58 -13.61 2.62
N VAL A 75 -7.76 -12.29 2.43
CA VAL A 75 -8.16 -11.73 1.13
C VAL A 75 -6.93 -11.48 0.26
N HIS A 76 -7.15 -11.49 -1.06
CA HIS A 76 -6.13 -11.22 -2.08
C HIS A 76 -6.47 -9.93 -2.82
N ALA A 77 -5.68 -8.88 -2.62
CA ALA A 77 -5.78 -7.65 -3.38
C ALA A 77 -4.79 -7.66 -4.54
N LEU A 78 -5.30 -7.64 -5.77
CA LEU A 78 -4.49 -7.42 -6.96
C LEU A 78 -4.14 -5.94 -7.09
N VAL A 79 -2.86 -5.63 -7.06
CA VAL A 79 -2.32 -4.34 -7.50
C VAL A 79 -1.96 -4.47 -8.98
N PRO A 80 -2.66 -3.76 -9.89
CA PRO A 80 -2.45 -3.94 -11.33
C PRO A 80 -1.05 -3.50 -11.73
N GLY A 81 -0.45 -4.20 -12.70
CA GLY A 81 0.81 -3.76 -13.30
C GLY A 81 0.63 -2.51 -14.15
N GLY A 82 1.74 -1.81 -14.42
CA GLY A 82 1.76 -0.63 -15.29
C GLY A 82 2.72 0.47 -14.80
N PRO A 83 2.58 1.70 -15.31
CA PRO A 83 3.33 2.85 -14.84
C PRO A 83 2.83 3.35 -13.48
N TYR A 84 3.77 3.62 -12.58
CA TYR A 84 3.51 4.20 -11.25
C TYR A 84 4.44 5.39 -10.99
N GLY A 85 3.92 6.42 -10.33
CA GLY A 85 4.75 7.39 -9.62
C GLY A 85 5.29 6.72 -8.36
N HIS A 86 6.59 6.80 -8.14
CA HIS A 86 7.27 6.11 -7.07
C HIS A 86 8.11 7.07 -6.23
N LEU A 87 8.12 6.84 -4.92
CA LEU A 87 8.95 7.55 -3.96
C LEU A 87 9.42 6.59 -2.88
N ARG A 88 10.73 6.53 -2.69
CA ARG A 88 11.35 5.94 -1.51
C ARG A 88 11.27 6.93 -0.34
N HIS A 89 10.46 6.61 0.66
CA HIS A 89 10.25 7.39 1.88
C HIS A 89 11.12 6.84 3.02
N GLU A 90 12.04 7.66 3.51
CA GLU A 90 12.95 7.29 4.61
C GLU A 90 12.54 7.92 5.96
N GLY A 91 11.37 8.55 6.01
CA GLY A 91 10.84 9.20 7.22
C GLY A 91 9.99 8.27 8.10
N THR A 92 9.32 8.84 9.09
CA THR A 92 8.44 8.08 9.99
C THR A 92 7.17 7.61 9.27
N ARG A 93 6.50 6.58 9.80
CA ARG A 93 5.20 6.13 9.29
C ARG A 93 4.14 7.23 9.29
N ALA A 94 4.17 8.13 10.28
CA ALA A 94 3.28 9.28 10.33
C ALA A 94 3.43 10.24 9.12
N GLY A 95 4.58 10.20 8.43
CA GLY A 95 4.85 10.99 7.23
C GLY A 95 4.36 10.37 5.92
N ILE A 96 3.96 9.09 5.91
CA ILE A 96 3.61 8.35 4.68
C ILE A 96 2.44 8.99 3.94
N ALA A 97 1.38 9.38 4.67
CA ALA A 97 0.22 10.02 4.05
C ALA A 97 0.59 11.33 3.33
N ALA A 98 1.51 12.12 3.91
CA ALA A 98 2.03 13.33 3.27
C ALA A 98 2.87 12.99 2.03
N ALA A 99 3.73 11.97 2.11
CA ALA A 99 4.55 11.50 1.01
C ALA A 99 3.71 11.01 -0.20
N PHE A 100 2.60 10.30 0.04
CA PHE A 100 1.64 9.99 -1.03
C PHE A 100 1.04 11.26 -1.67
N GLY A 101 0.73 12.26 -0.86
CA GLY A 101 0.28 13.57 -1.34
C GLY A 101 1.31 14.26 -2.25
N GLU A 102 2.60 14.13 -1.94
CA GLU A 102 3.70 14.65 -2.78
C GLU A 102 3.77 13.94 -4.13
N ILE A 103 3.67 12.61 -4.16
CA ILE A 103 3.64 11.82 -5.41
C ILE A 103 2.48 12.28 -6.28
N GLU A 104 1.27 12.35 -5.72
CA GLU A 104 0.09 12.76 -6.47
C GLU A 104 0.19 14.21 -7.00
N ALA A 105 0.73 15.13 -6.19
CA ALA A 105 0.92 16.51 -6.60
C ALA A 105 1.93 16.63 -7.75
N TRP A 106 3.03 15.89 -7.67
CA TRP A 106 4.04 15.83 -8.73
C TRP A 106 3.50 15.19 -10.02
N LEU A 107 2.73 14.11 -9.90
CA LEU A 107 2.06 13.47 -11.03
C LEU A 107 1.15 14.46 -11.76
N ARG A 108 0.28 15.16 -11.03
CA ARG A 108 -0.61 16.21 -11.59
C ARG A 108 0.17 17.35 -12.25
N SER A 109 1.21 17.88 -11.60
CA SER A 109 2.00 18.98 -12.16
C SER A 109 2.79 18.57 -13.42
N SER A 110 3.09 17.29 -13.57
CA SER A 110 3.74 16.72 -14.74
C SER A 110 2.77 16.32 -15.88
N GLY A 111 1.47 16.61 -15.75
CA GLY A 111 0.46 16.27 -16.76
C GLY A 111 0.10 14.78 -16.83
N ARG A 112 0.43 14.01 -15.79
CA ARG A 112 0.16 12.56 -15.68
C ARG A 112 -0.75 12.34 -14.46
N PRO A 113 -2.07 12.38 -14.61
CA PRO A 113 -2.97 12.31 -13.46
C PRO A 113 -2.80 10.99 -12.68
N PRO A 114 -2.88 11.03 -11.34
CA PRO A 114 -2.83 9.82 -10.52
C PRO A 114 -4.09 8.97 -10.72
N GLY A 115 -3.88 7.66 -10.78
CA GLY A 115 -4.92 6.63 -10.78
C GLY A 115 -5.43 6.32 -9.37
N ALA A 116 -6.26 5.29 -9.27
CA ALA A 116 -6.97 4.94 -8.04
C ALA A 116 -6.18 4.01 -7.10
N ALA A 117 -5.19 3.29 -7.61
CA ALA A 117 -4.42 2.30 -6.85
C ALA A 117 -3.16 2.90 -6.23
N LYS A 118 -2.90 2.53 -4.98
CA LYS A 118 -1.68 2.83 -4.23
C LYS A 118 -1.12 1.55 -3.62
N LEU A 119 0.20 1.52 -3.46
CA LEU A 119 0.91 0.45 -2.77
C LEU A 119 1.97 1.08 -1.88
N ASP A 120 2.04 0.61 -0.64
CA ASP A 120 3.06 0.96 0.35
C ASP A 120 3.75 -0.32 0.80
N ILE A 121 5.07 -0.40 0.66
CA ILE A 121 5.88 -1.57 1.02
C ILE A 121 6.93 -1.14 2.03
N GLY A 122 7.06 -1.87 3.13
CA GLY A 122 8.17 -1.65 4.08
C GLY A 122 7.83 -1.91 5.54
N TYR A 123 6.58 -2.24 5.85
CA TYR A 123 6.12 -2.45 7.21
C TYR A 123 6.88 -3.57 7.94
N ARG A 124 6.98 -3.45 9.27
CA ARG A 124 7.62 -4.45 10.15
C ARG A 124 6.73 -4.82 11.33
N ARG A 125 6.75 -6.09 11.71
CA ARG A 125 6.00 -6.63 12.86
C ARG A 125 6.38 -5.97 14.18
N ASP A 126 7.66 -5.61 14.34
CA ASP A 126 8.17 -4.95 15.55
C ASP A 126 7.75 -3.47 15.62
N GLY A 127 7.08 -2.96 14.59
CA GLY A 127 6.66 -1.57 14.52
C GLY A 127 7.83 -0.60 14.47
N SER A 128 9.01 -1.02 14.01
CA SER A 128 10.10 -0.11 13.70
C SER A 128 9.75 0.74 12.47
N ASP A 129 10.23 2.00 12.46
CA ASP A 129 10.19 2.81 11.25
C ASP A 129 11.32 2.36 10.32
N THR A 130 10.97 2.08 9.08
CA THR A 130 11.84 1.59 8.02
C THR A 130 11.71 2.47 6.80
N VAL A 131 12.50 2.17 5.77
CA VAL A 131 12.25 2.75 4.46
C VAL A 131 10.98 2.13 3.87
N HIS A 132 10.11 2.99 3.34
CA HIS A 132 8.93 2.60 2.60
C HIS A 132 9.09 2.91 1.10
N ASP A 133 8.78 1.96 0.24
CA ASP A 133 8.62 2.21 -1.20
C ASP A 133 7.13 2.49 -1.46
N LEU A 134 6.83 3.73 -1.87
CA LEU A 134 5.47 4.23 -2.06
C LEU A 134 5.16 4.36 -3.54
N PHE A 135 4.03 3.81 -3.97
CA PHE A 135 3.61 3.78 -5.37
C PHE A 135 2.21 4.35 -5.54
N VAL A 136 2.02 5.22 -6.53
CA VAL A 136 0.71 5.72 -6.98
C VAL A 136 0.56 5.41 -8.46
N SER A 137 -0.48 4.66 -8.81
CA SER A 137 -0.79 4.32 -10.21
C SER A 137 -0.99 5.59 -11.04
N LEU A 138 -0.76 5.51 -12.35
CA LEU A 138 -1.20 6.53 -13.29
C LEU A 138 -2.58 6.17 -13.86
N ALA A 139 -3.38 7.18 -14.21
CA ALA A 139 -4.69 7.02 -14.85
C ALA A 139 -4.61 6.87 -16.38
#